data_AF-A0A3C2DC16-F1
#
_entry.id   AF-A0A3C2DC16-F1
#
_cell.length_a   1.000
_cell.length_b   1.000
_cell.length_c   1.000
_cell.angle_alpha   90.00
_cell.angle_beta   90.00
_cell.angle_gamma   90.00
#
_symmetry.space_group_name_H-M   'P 1'
#
loop_
_entity.id
_entity.type
_entity.pdbx_description
1 polymer ?
#
loop_
_entity_poly.entity_id
_entity_poly.type
_entity_poly.pdbx_seq_one_letter_code
_entity_poly.pdbx_strand_id
1 'polypeptide(L)'
;DGRPLPDPPAVDGPNPSFDGDQSGIHGLGHEGSRYEVMFFLNAPDDSIEGFKEVWSELGDSIVVVGGDGVWNCHVHTDDIGAAIEAGIDVGRPHRIRVTDLIQEVEEQAWVRDQLVELDKVVPCAVVAVANGTGIRDIFRSLGVQWVVVGGQSMNPSTADILAAVEAVPSDQVVVLP
;
A
#
# COMPACT_ATOMS: atom_id res chain seq x y z
N ASP A 1 -40.35 25.53 18.70
CA ASP A 1 -41.70 25.42 18.07
C ASP A 1 -42.11 24.04 17.58
N GLY A 2 -41.31 22.96 17.73
CA GLY A 2 -41.77 21.58 17.55
C GLY A 2 -42.31 21.21 16.16
N ARG A 3 -42.08 22.05 15.15
CA ARG A 3 -42.52 21.80 13.78
C ARG A 3 -41.51 20.88 13.09
N PRO A 4 -41.97 19.84 12.39
CA PRO A 4 -41.09 18.99 11.60
C PRO A 4 -40.39 19.81 10.51
N LEU A 5 -39.16 19.43 10.19
CA LEU A 5 -38.39 20.02 9.10
C LEU A 5 -39.13 19.79 7.77
N PRO A 6 -39.13 20.77 6.85
CA PRO A 6 -39.71 20.60 5.53
C PRO A 6 -38.95 19.53 4.74
N ASP A 7 -39.67 18.76 3.95
CA ASP A 7 -39.09 17.75 3.06
C ASP A 7 -38.17 18.40 2.02
N PRO A 8 -37.04 17.75 1.67
CA PRO A 8 -36.16 18.24 0.62
C PRO A 8 -36.88 18.28 -0.72
N PRO A 9 -36.59 19.25 -1.59
CA PRO A 9 -37.19 19.32 -2.92
C PRO A 9 -36.79 18.09 -3.75
N ALA A 10 -37.76 17.55 -4.50
CA ALA A 10 -37.52 16.46 -5.43
C ALA A 10 -36.53 16.90 -6.52
N VAL A 11 -35.38 16.23 -6.57
CA VAL A 11 -34.38 16.40 -7.62
C VAL A 11 -34.72 15.43 -8.76
N ASP A 12 -35.21 15.97 -9.87
CA ASP A 12 -35.30 15.22 -11.14
C ASP A 12 -33.91 15.19 -11.78
N GLY A 13 -33.06 14.31 -11.27
CA GLY A 13 -31.82 13.91 -11.92
C GLY A 13 -32.08 12.77 -12.90
N PRO A 14 -31.33 12.65 -14.01
CA PRO A 14 -31.50 11.53 -14.93
C PRO A 14 -31.26 10.23 -14.17
N ASN A 15 -32.25 9.35 -14.18
CA ASN A 15 -32.21 8.01 -13.59
C ASN A 15 -31.45 7.10 -14.56
N PRO A 16 -30.22 6.63 -14.27
CA PRO A 16 -29.68 5.50 -15.00
C PRO A 16 -30.32 4.25 -14.40
N SER A 17 -31.26 3.67 -15.14
CA SER A 17 -31.73 2.31 -14.89
C SER A 17 -30.54 1.36 -14.91
N PHE A 18 -30.13 0.84 -13.75
CA PHE A 18 -29.23 -0.30 -13.67
C PHE A 18 -30.05 -1.59 -13.75
N ASP A 19 -30.47 -1.93 -14.97
CA ASP A 19 -30.78 -3.31 -15.33
C ASP A 19 -29.48 -4.06 -15.61
N GLY A 20 -29.40 -5.29 -15.13
CA GLY A 20 -28.16 -6.03 -14.90
C GLY A 20 -27.32 -6.34 -16.14
N ASP A 21 -26.01 -6.21 -15.96
CA ASP A 21 -25.00 -7.22 -16.28
C ASP A 21 -23.72 -6.82 -15.52
N GLN A 22 -23.33 -7.56 -14.48
CA GLN A 22 -22.06 -7.32 -13.76
C GLN A 22 -20.88 -7.95 -14.52
N SER A 23 -20.82 -7.71 -15.83
CA SER A 23 -19.67 -8.07 -16.65
C SER A 23 -19.00 -6.78 -17.14
N GLY A 24 -17.80 -6.50 -16.61
CA GLY A 24 -16.90 -5.50 -17.19
C GLY A 24 -16.77 -4.17 -16.42
N ILE A 25 -16.11 -4.21 -15.25
CA ILE A 25 -15.17 -3.14 -14.89
C ILE A 25 -13.77 -3.64 -15.20
N HIS A 26 -13.41 -3.56 -16.48
CA HIS A 26 -12.02 -3.63 -16.92
C HIS A 26 -11.43 -2.22 -16.81
N GLY A 27 -10.63 -1.97 -15.78
CA GLY A 27 -10.04 -0.67 -15.50
C GLY A 27 -8.65 -0.80 -14.90
N LEU A 28 -7.65 -0.87 -15.80
CA LEU A 28 -6.20 -0.79 -15.57
C LEU A 28 -5.59 -2.02 -14.87
N GLY A 29 -5.15 -2.97 -15.70
CA GLY A 29 -4.48 -4.20 -15.27
C GLY A 29 -3.17 -3.91 -14.55
N HIS A 30 -3.13 -4.28 -13.28
CA HIS A 30 -1.91 -4.76 -12.65
C HIS A 30 -1.93 -6.29 -12.86
N GLU A 31 -1.06 -6.83 -13.71
CA GLU A 31 -0.98 -8.27 -13.99
C GLU A 31 -0.34 -9.05 -12.83
N GLY A 32 -0.79 -8.83 -11.60
CA GLY A 32 -0.28 -9.51 -10.42
C GLY A 32 -1.10 -9.20 -9.17
N SER A 33 -1.07 -10.14 -8.23
CA SER A 33 -1.78 -10.07 -6.96
C SER A 33 -1.46 -8.79 -6.16
N ARG A 34 -2.42 -8.27 -5.38
CA ARG A 34 -2.26 -7.00 -4.65
C ARG A 34 -1.37 -7.12 -3.41
N TYR A 35 -1.41 -8.25 -2.72
CA TYR A 35 -0.71 -8.41 -1.46
C TYR A 35 0.47 -9.37 -1.57
N GLU A 36 1.48 -9.10 -0.76
CA GLU A 36 2.57 -10.01 -0.47
C GLU A 36 2.43 -10.49 0.98
N VAL A 37 2.43 -11.80 1.17
CA VAL A 37 2.46 -12.44 2.48
C VAL A 37 3.80 -13.10 2.68
N MET A 38 4.50 -12.70 3.75
CA MET A 38 5.77 -13.28 4.15
C MET A 38 5.72 -13.80 5.58
N PHE A 39 6.27 -14.98 5.83
CA PHE A 39 6.46 -15.48 7.19
C PHE A 39 7.58 -16.51 7.27
N PHE A 40 8.06 -16.73 8.49
CA PHE A 40 8.83 -17.91 8.81
C PHE A 40 7.89 -19.05 9.22
N LEU A 41 8.19 -20.26 8.79
CA LEU A 41 7.40 -21.45 9.07
C LEU A 41 8.28 -22.51 9.73
N ASN A 42 7.87 -22.94 10.92
CA ASN A 42 8.41 -24.14 11.53
C ASN A 42 7.56 -25.33 11.12
N ALA A 43 8.07 -26.17 10.24
CA ALA A 43 7.35 -27.32 9.69
C ALA A 43 8.33 -28.45 9.29
N PRO A 44 7.92 -29.72 9.40
CA PRO A 44 8.71 -30.85 8.92
C PRO A 44 9.06 -30.75 7.42
N ASP A 45 10.29 -31.12 7.05
CA ASP A 45 10.79 -30.99 5.67
C ASP A 45 9.95 -31.76 4.64
N ASP A 46 9.33 -32.87 5.03
CA ASP A 46 8.45 -33.69 4.18
C ASP A 46 7.08 -33.04 3.89
N SER A 47 6.66 -32.06 4.68
CA SER A 47 5.40 -31.33 4.48
C SER A 47 5.49 -30.21 3.43
N ILE A 48 6.71 -29.80 3.06
CA ILE A 48 6.96 -28.56 2.32
C ILE A 48 6.62 -28.69 0.84
N GLU A 49 6.74 -29.88 0.27
CA GLU A 49 6.35 -30.12 -1.12
C GLU A 49 4.84 -29.93 -1.29
N GLY A 50 4.03 -30.56 -0.45
CA GLY A 50 2.57 -30.37 -0.46
C GLY A 50 2.14 -28.94 -0.12
N PHE A 51 2.84 -28.27 0.81
CA PHE A 51 2.60 -26.85 1.11
C PHE A 51 2.78 -25.96 -0.12
N LYS A 52 3.84 -26.19 -0.91
CA LYS A 52 4.10 -25.44 -2.15
C LYS A 52 3.01 -25.65 -3.20
N GLU A 53 2.47 -26.87 -3.30
CA GLU A 53 1.36 -27.18 -4.22
C GLU A 53 0.11 -26.39 -3.84
N VAL A 54 -0.29 -26.39 -2.57
CA VAL A 54 -1.44 -25.60 -2.09
C VAL A 54 -1.22 -24.10 -2.36
N TRP A 55 -0.03 -23.59 -2.04
CA TRP A 55 0.30 -22.19 -2.31
C TRP A 55 0.25 -21.83 -3.79
N SER A 56 0.60 -22.76 -4.70
CA SER A 56 0.52 -22.52 -6.15
C SER A 56 -0.90 -22.32 -6.67
N GLU A 57 -1.91 -22.73 -5.91
CA GLU A 57 -3.32 -22.44 -6.22
C GLU A 57 -3.79 -21.09 -5.64
N LEU A 58 -3.08 -20.57 -4.64
CA LEU A 58 -3.44 -19.33 -3.92
C LEU A 58 -2.71 -18.09 -4.44
N GLY A 59 -1.62 -18.23 -5.19
CA GLY A 59 -0.79 -17.11 -5.61
C GLY A 59 0.13 -17.40 -6.80
N ASP A 60 0.72 -16.35 -7.35
CA ASP A 60 1.48 -16.39 -8.61
C ASP A 60 3.01 -16.42 -8.41
N SER A 61 3.53 -15.71 -7.41
CA SER A 61 4.97 -15.56 -7.11
C SER A 61 5.30 -16.17 -5.76
N ILE A 62 5.74 -17.42 -5.77
CA ILE A 62 6.01 -18.21 -4.56
C ILE A 62 7.50 -18.43 -4.38
N VAL A 63 7.99 -18.12 -3.18
CA VAL A 63 9.35 -18.45 -2.74
C VAL A 63 9.27 -19.12 -1.38
N VAL A 64 9.76 -20.34 -1.30
CA VAL A 64 9.89 -21.09 -0.04
C VAL A 64 11.31 -21.63 0.02
N VAL A 65 12.13 -21.04 0.88
CA VAL A 65 13.56 -21.33 1.04
C VAL A 65 13.86 -21.67 2.50
N GLY A 66 14.62 -22.74 2.73
CA GLY A 66 14.87 -23.22 4.08
C GLY A 66 15.35 -24.66 4.11
N GLY A 67 15.29 -25.25 5.29
CA GLY A 67 15.69 -26.62 5.61
C GLY A 67 15.81 -26.81 7.12
N ASP A 68 15.94 -28.05 7.57
CA ASP A 68 16.09 -28.40 8.98
C ASP A 68 14.92 -27.89 9.85
N GLY A 69 13.70 -27.96 9.32
CA GLY A 69 12.49 -27.60 10.04
C GLY A 69 12.13 -26.11 10.10
N VAL A 70 12.90 -25.22 9.45
CA VAL A 70 12.62 -23.78 9.40
C VAL A 70 12.67 -23.26 7.96
N TRP A 71 11.62 -22.54 7.57
CA TRP A 71 11.39 -22.08 6.20
C TRP A 71 11.05 -20.60 6.17
N ASN A 72 11.56 -19.87 5.18
CA ASN A 72 11.15 -18.51 4.87
C ASN A 72 10.25 -18.58 3.64
N CYS A 73 9.00 -18.18 3.82
CA CYS A 73 7.92 -18.33 2.88
C CYS A 73 7.45 -16.94 2.43
N HIS A 74 7.25 -16.79 1.12
CA HIS A 74 6.77 -15.58 0.47
C HIS A 74 5.80 -15.99 -0.64
N VAL A 75 4.62 -15.36 -0.67
CA VAL A 75 3.63 -15.51 -1.75
C VAL A 75 3.00 -14.17 -2.09
N HIS A 76 2.78 -13.91 -3.38
CA HIS A 76 1.90 -12.85 -3.88
C HIS A 76 0.49 -13.41 -4.05
N THR A 77 -0.49 -12.82 -3.37
CA THR A 77 -1.87 -13.32 -3.33
C THR A 77 -2.87 -12.19 -3.01
N ASP A 78 -4.13 -12.37 -3.41
CA ASP A 78 -5.24 -11.54 -2.96
C ASP A 78 -5.96 -12.13 -1.73
N ASP A 79 -5.67 -13.38 -1.36
CA ASP A 79 -6.23 -14.07 -0.19
C ASP A 79 -5.16 -14.30 0.89
N ILE A 80 -4.96 -13.25 1.70
CA ILE A 80 -4.02 -13.27 2.83
C ILE A 80 -4.38 -14.36 3.85
N GLY A 81 -5.68 -14.59 4.07
CA GLY A 81 -6.17 -15.55 5.05
C GLY A 81 -5.78 -16.96 4.67
N ALA A 82 -6.16 -17.38 3.46
CA ALA A 82 -5.86 -18.71 2.94
C ALA A 82 -4.35 -18.98 2.90
N ALA A 83 -3.53 -17.99 2.53
CA ALA A 83 -2.07 -18.15 2.51
C ALA A 83 -1.48 -18.45 3.89
N ILE A 84 -1.99 -17.80 4.95
CA ILE A 84 -1.54 -18.03 6.32
C ILE A 84 -2.10 -19.36 6.86
N GLU A 85 -3.36 -19.66 6.58
CA GLU A 85 -4.03 -20.91 6.99
C GLU A 85 -3.33 -22.14 6.42
N ALA A 86 -2.93 -22.11 5.15
CA ALA A 86 -2.11 -23.19 4.55
C ALA A 86 -0.82 -23.45 5.33
N GLY A 87 -0.20 -22.40 5.90
CA GLY A 87 0.99 -22.55 6.75
C GLY A 87 0.68 -23.14 8.14
N ILE A 88 -0.52 -22.89 8.67
CA ILE A 88 -1.00 -23.45 9.94
C ILE A 88 -1.26 -24.96 9.79
N ASP A 89 -1.77 -25.39 8.64
CA ASP A 89 -2.10 -26.80 8.39
C ASP A 89 -0.86 -27.72 8.41
N VAL A 90 0.30 -27.19 7.99
CA VAL A 90 1.56 -27.97 7.91
C VAL A 90 2.52 -27.68 9.05
N GLY A 91 2.31 -26.61 9.83
CA GLY A 91 3.24 -26.22 10.87
C GLY A 91 2.86 -24.95 11.62
N ARG A 92 3.87 -24.18 12.03
CA ARG A 92 3.67 -22.96 12.83
C ARG A 92 4.28 -21.74 12.14
N PRO A 93 3.47 -20.90 11.48
CA PRO A 93 3.94 -19.63 10.94
C PRO A 93 4.22 -18.62 12.06
N HIS A 94 5.24 -17.78 11.87
CA HIS A 94 5.61 -16.71 12.79
C HIS A 94 6.32 -15.56 12.10
N ARG A 95 6.37 -14.38 12.75
CA ARG A 95 6.84 -13.12 12.16
C ARG A 95 6.17 -12.83 10.80
N ILE A 96 4.84 -12.96 10.78
CA ILE A 96 4.03 -12.71 9.60
C ILE A 96 4.08 -11.22 9.26
N ARG A 97 4.35 -10.92 7.99
CA ARG A 97 4.28 -9.59 7.39
C ARG A 97 3.36 -9.66 6.18
N VAL A 98 2.51 -8.65 6.04
CA VAL A 98 1.64 -8.48 4.88
C VAL A 98 1.92 -7.09 4.30
N THR A 99 2.21 -7.02 3.01
CA THR A 99 2.51 -5.77 2.29
C THR A 99 1.50 -5.57 1.18
N ASP A 100 0.99 -4.35 1.00
CA ASP A 100 0.21 -3.96 -0.19
C ASP A 100 1.19 -3.52 -1.28
N LEU A 101 1.31 -4.32 -2.35
CA LEU A 101 2.29 -4.14 -3.41
C LEU A 101 1.96 -2.94 -4.30
N ILE A 102 0.67 -2.67 -4.51
CA ILE A 102 0.24 -1.51 -5.31
C ILE A 102 0.64 -0.23 -4.58
N GLN A 103 0.38 -0.18 -3.26
CA GLN A 103 0.77 0.98 -2.46
C GLN A 103 2.30 1.18 -2.46
N GLU A 104 3.08 0.12 -2.32
CA GLU A 104 4.55 0.18 -2.35
C GLU A 104 5.08 0.71 -3.70
N VAL A 105 4.54 0.23 -4.83
CA VAL A 105 4.92 0.71 -6.17
C VAL A 105 4.52 2.16 -6.38
N GLU A 106 3.32 2.56 -5.96
CA GLU A 106 2.89 3.96 -5.98
C GLU A 106 3.83 4.84 -5.14
N GLU A 107 4.26 4.37 -3.97
CA GLU A 107 5.23 5.07 -3.13
C GLU A 107 6.58 5.27 -3.85
N GLN A 108 7.11 4.22 -4.49
CA GLN A 108 8.39 4.28 -5.21
C GLN A 108 8.33 5.15 -6.48
N ALA A 109 7.26 5.06 -7.26
CA ALA A 109 7.05 5.92 -8.43
C ALA A 109 6.96 7.39 -8.03
N TRP A 110 6.32 7.66 -6.88
CA TRP A 110 6.16 9.03 -6.37
C TRP A 110 7.48 9.65 -5.90
N VAL A 111 8.39 8.88 -5.29
CA VAL A 111 9.75 9.34 -4.95
C VAL A 111 10.51 9.78 -6.21
N ARG A 112 10.34 9.05 -7.33
CA ARG A 112 11.01 9.39 -8.59
C ARG A 112 10.49 10.70 -9.19
N ASP A 113 9.19 10.91 -9.17
CA ASP A 113 8.54 12.11 -9.69
C ASP A 113 8.88 13.37 -8.86
N GLN A 114 8.99 13.23 -7.53
CA GLN A 114 9.44 14.32 -6.67
C GLN A 114 10.80 14.89 -7.07
N LEU A 115 11.76 14.03 -7.46
CA LEU A 115 13.10 14.49 -7.83
C LEU A 115 13.14 15.37 -9.09
N VAL A 116 12.09 15.35 -9.92
CA VAL A 116 12.03 16.11 -11.18
C VAL A 116 11.49 17.53 -10.97
N GLU A 117 10.58 17.75 -10.01
CA GLU A 117 9.99 19.07 -9.73
C GLU A 117 10.85 19.95 -8.81
N LEU A 118 11.92 19.41 -8.22
CA LEU A 118 12.81 20.11 -7.29
C LEU A 118 13.88 20.99 -7.97
N ASP A 119 13.87 21.11 -9.29
CA ASP A 119 14.84 21.97 -10.01
C ASP A 119 14.59 23.48 -9.80
N LYS A 120 13.48 23.87 -9.17
CA LYS A 120 13.17 25.27 -8.85
C LYS A 120 13.65 25.62 -7.45
N VAL A 121 14.73 26.40 -7.36
CA VAL A 121 15.22 26.96 -6.10
C VAL A 121 14.14 27.84 -5.47
N VAL A 122 13.79 27.54 -4.21
CA VAL A 122 12.85 28.33 -3.41
C VAL A 122 13.56 28.94 -2.19
N PRO A 123 13.19 30.16 -1.76
CA PRO A 123 13.81 30.79 -0.59
C PRO A 123 13.61 30.01 0.71
N CYS A 124 12.48 29.32 0.85
CA CYS A 124 12.18 28.40 1.94
C CYS A 124 11.33 27.25 1.39
N ALA A 125 11.78 26.02 1.62
CA ALA A 125 11.07 24.81 1.26
C ALA A 125 10.18 24.31 2.40
N VAL A 126 9.13 23.59 2.06
CA VAL A 126 8.22 22.91 2.97
C VAL A 126 8.33 21.41 2.73
N VAL A 127 8.54 20.66 3.81
CA VAL A 127 8.49 19.20 3.85
C VAL A 127 7.30 18.82 4.72
N ALA A 128 6.33 18.08 4.18
CA ALA A 128 5.16 17.63 4.95
C ALA A 128 5.20 16.13 5.20
N VAL A 129 4.54 15.64 6.25
CA VAL A 129 4.31 14.21 6.47
C VAL A 129 2.87 13.88 6.09
N ALA A 130 2.67 12.96 5.16
CA ALA A 130 1.32 12.54 4.77
C ALA A 130 1.29 11.15 4.14
N ASN A 131 0.18 10.45 4.34
CA ASN A 131 -0.08 9.14 3.76
C ASN A 131 -1.23 9.19 2.76
N GLY A 132 -1.09 8.45 1.67
CA GLY A 132 -2.11 8.35 0.62
C GLY A 132 -1.94 9.40 -0.48
N THR A 133 -2.28 9.02 -1.69
CA THR A 133 -2.06 9.81 -2.91
C THR A 133 -2.82 11.15 -2.90
N GLY A 134 -4.10 11.15 -2.53
CA GLY A 134 -4.92 12.36 -2.56
C GLY A 134 -4.43 13.51 -1.64
N ILE A 135 -3.99 13.22 -0.41
CA ILE A 135 -3.49 14.27 0.50
C ILE A 135 -2.12 14.79 0.05
N ARG A 136 -1.30 13.92 -0.55
CA ARG A 136 -0.01 14.28 -1.13
C ARG A 136 -0.19 15.22 -2.32
N ASP A 137 -1.19 14.97 -3.16
CA ASP A 137 -1.54 15.85 -4.28
C ASP A 137 -2.02 17.22 -3.81
N ILE A 138 -2.81 17.27 -2.72
CA ILE A 138 -3.22 18.53 -2.09
C ILE A 138 -1.99 19.31 -1.61
N PHE A 139 -1.07 18.69 -0.87
CA PHE A 139 0.14 19.37 -0.40
C PHE A 139 0.98 19.92 -1.55
N ARG A 140 1.14 19.17 -2.65
CA ARG A 140 1.81 19.66 -3.86
C ARG A 140 1.08 20.85 -4.48
N SER A 141 -0.24 20.80 -4.59
CA SER A 141 -1.04 21.92 -5.12
C SER A 141 -0.89 23.20 -4.29
N LEU A 142 -0.54 23.05 -3.01
CA LEU A 142 -0.25 24.15 -2.08
C LEU A 142 1.22 24.60 -2.12
N GLY A 143 2.06 23.98 -2.95
CA GLY A 143 3.46 24.34 -3.13
C GLY A 143 4.41 23.70 -2.11
N VAL A 144 4.06 22.56 -1.51
CA VAL A 144 4.98 21.75 -0.71
C VAL A 144 6.01 21.08 -1.62
N GLN A 145 7.29 21.22 -1.28
CA GLN A 145 8.40 20.71 -2.11
C GLN A 145 8.58 19.20 -1.94
N TRP A 146 8.36 18.66 -0.74
CA TRP A 146 8.49 17.22 -0.50
C TRP A 146 7.44 16.71 0.49
N VAL A 147 6.90 15.51 0.27
CA VAL A 147 6.06 14.83 1.27
C VAL A 147 6.69 13.49 1.68
N VAL A 148 6.94 13.33 2.97
CA VAL A 148 7.45 12.11 3.59
C VAL A 148 6.27 11.22 3.96
N VAL A 149 6.37 9.93 3.64
CA VAL A 149 5.38 8.94 4.07
C VAL A 149 5.61 8.63 5.54
N GLY A 150 4.59 8.80 6.37
CA GLY A 150 4.68 8.57 7.82
C GLY A 150 4.50 7.11 8.24
N GLY A 151 4.19 6.22 7.28
CA GLY A 151 3.88 4.81 7.54
C GLY A 151 2.64 4.65 8.42
N GLN A 152 2.42 3.45 8.96
CA GLN A 152 1.21 3.14 9.76
C GLN A 152 1.02 4.05 10.99
N SER A 153 2.10 4.59 11.55
CA SER A 153 2.08 5.44 12.75
C SER A 153 1.98 6.94 12.45
N MET A 154 1.99 7.36 11.17
CA MET A 154 2.16 8.77 10.77
C MET A 154 3.42 9.43 11.37
N ASN A 155 4.40 8.62 11.78
CA ASN A 155 5.61 9.08 12.44
C ASN A 155 6.84 8.56 11.69
N PRO A 156 7.30 9.28 10.65
CA PRO A 156 8.45 8.87 9.86
C PRO A 156 9.72 8.88 10.71
N SER A 157 10.73 8.13 10.29
CA SER A 157 12.00 8.13 11.02
C SER A 157 12.72 9.47 10.83
N THR A 158 13.59 9.83 11.79
CA THR A 158 14.46 11.01 11.65
C THR A 158 15.31 10.93 10.38
N ALA A 159 15.70 9.73 9.94
CA ALA A 159 16.45 9.52 8.72
C ALA A 159 15.63 9.88 7.47
N ASP A 160 14.34 9.55 7.45
CA ASP A 160 13.46 9.86 6.32
C ASP A 160 13.21 11.37 6.21
N ILE A 161 12.99 12.04 7.36
CA ILE A 161 12.86 13.50 7.41
C ILE A 161 14.15 14.17 6.95
N LEU A 162 15.31 13.71 7.43
CA LEU A 162 16.61 14.26 7.04
C LEU A 162 16.85 14.11 5.54
N ALA A 163 16.59 12.93 4.97
CA ALA A 163 16.74 12.70 3.54
C ALA A 163 15.84 13.63 2.70
N ALA A 164 14.61 13.89 3.16
CA ALA A 164 13.70 14.84 2.51
C ALA A 164 14.21 16.29 2.60
N VAL A 165 14.75 16.69 3.74
CA VAL A 165 15.36 18.02 3.93
C VAL A 165 16.59 18.20 3.04
N GLU A 166 17.42 17.17 2.88
CA GLU A 166 18.62 17.21 2.03
C GLU A 166 18.29 17.19 0.53
N ALA A 167 17.12 16.67 0.15
CA ALA A 167 16.68 16.57 -1.24
C ALA A 167 16.05 17.86 -1.77
N VAL A 168 15.57 18.77 -0.91
CA VAL A 168 14.90 20.02 -1.35
C VAL A 168 15.91 21.12 -1.71
N PRO A 169 15.62 21.96 -2.73
CA PRO A 169 16.55 22.97 -3.25
C PRO A 169 16.52 24.27 -2.43
N SER A 170 16.70 24.18 -1.10
CA SER A 170 16.64 25.35 -0.21
C SER A 170 17.46 25.18 1.06
N ASP A 171 18.11 26.26 1.50
CA ASP A 171 18.83 26.32 2.79
C ASP A 171 17.89 26.51 4.00
N GLN A 172 16.61 26.82 3.77
CA GLN A 172 15.61 27.00 4.82
C GLN A 172 14.46 26.02 4.60
N VAL A 173 14.18 25.18 5.61
CA VAL A 173 13.14 24.16 5.50
C VAL A 173 12.18 24.22 6.68
N VAL A 174 10.87 24.24 6.39
CA VAL A 174 9.80 24.07 7.36
C VAL A 174 9.27 22.65 7.27
N VAL A 175 9.22 21.95 8.40
CA VAL A 175 8.65 20.60 8.48
C VAL A 175 7.23 20.69 9.05
N LEU A 176 6.25 20.15 8.32
CA LEU A 176 4.87 20.01 8.76
C LEU A 176 4.60 18.56 9.19
N PRO A 177 4.09 18.33 10.41
CA PRO A 177 3.73 17.01 10.90
C PRO A 177 2.42 16.48 10.31
#